data_AF-A0A135VFV8-F1
#
_entry.id   AF-A0A135VFV8-F1
#
_cell.length_a   1.000
_cell.length_b   1.000
_cell.length_c   1.000
_cell.angle_alpha   90.00
_cell.angle_beta   90.00
_cell.angle_gamma   90.00
#
_symmetry.space_group_name_H-M   'P 1'
#
loop_
_entity.id
_entity.type
_entity.pdbx_description
1 polymer ?
#
loop_
_entity_poly.entity_id
_entity_poly.type
_entity_poly.pdbx_seq_one_letter_code
_entity_poly.pdbx_strand_id
1 'polypeptide(L)'
;MTRLSLRSVLIHHKTLFKFIPSIDVWRLMMRDHKKRLFSIWVLYMLVLPIALMPSALAWEAGDEVTVFGHTFSEEYWTNSSIFVESGDSNATLTTSYVGVGEFSAFLIAFNEINDNGSEIIVPYQLFGMHYKTPGNKEVFIGAIFAFLLAHNETYGGNDLPDVGNEPAWYVVPVANDNPWPAVTPGVEPIPATKLGENHYRFGMRYTNLPARIVAANESDFATTLIWPILTVLISEIVIQYDISIDDTGQVHAETLYTIGQVRAAMWLGVFPVEPSELLIPSMKITAVHYLSIITSRYTVTRATDGNTIAAPTSTTPLDDDIAIKVGNDDERAFDIGLGREYALVNESTDPWTTASTSETALNTLLGARASDFLLIAWQAPLSVWLFAHMAYGLSAQVRAMYIGPVDLIAHAGTAFHNSQWWYGVTFPEWNGLRIEQDPVYVAYTNLAGLAGGGGFFLLILGVGVVGVIVLVRRR
;
A
#
# COMPACT_ATOMS: atom_id res chain seq x y z
N MET A 1 40.69 37.53 28.33
CA MET A 1 40.89 36.19 28.93
C MET A 1 39.67 35.85 29.79
N THR A 2 39.39 34.55 29.97
CA THR A 2 38.34 33.88 30.79
C THR A 2 36.91 33.68 30.25
N ARG A 3 36.72 32.49 29.63
CA ARG A 3 35.73 31.40 29.86
C ARG A 3 34.25 31.69 30.22
N LEU A 4 33.38 31.21 29.31
CA LEU A 4 32.25 30.25 29.46
C LEU A 4 31.20 30.41 30.57
N SER A 5 29.92 30.35 30.16
CA SER A 5 28.95 29.39 30.74
C SER A 5 27.72 29.21 29.83
N LEU A 6 27.60 28.02 29.22
CA LEU A 6 26.35 27.41 28.76
C LEU A 6 25.29 27.46 29.87
N ARG A 7 24.16 28.15 29.68
CA ARG A 7 23.01 27.98 30.59
C ARG A 7 21.61 28.35 30.05
N SER A 8 21.43 28.66 28.76
CA SER A 8 20.15 29.20 28.27
C SER A 8 19.35 28.30 27.31
N VAL A 9 19.72 27.03 27.06
CA VAL A 9 18.98 26.15 26.12
C VAL A 9 18.51 24.83 26.74
N LEU A 10 18.53 24.70 28.07
CA LEU A 10 18.17 23.46 28.78
C LEU A 10 16.85 23.53 29.58
N ILE A 11 15.84 24.25 29.08
CA ILE A 11 14.56 24.47 29.79
C ILE A 11 13.32 23.87 29.09
N HIS A 12 13.43 23.22 27.92
CA HIS A 12 12.24 22.59 27.27
C HIS A 12 12.12 21.06 27.34
N HIS A 13 13.05 20.35 28.01
CA HIS A 13 12.98 18.88 28.12
C HIS A 13 12.46 18.32 29.45
N LYS A 14 12.05 19.16 30.42
CA LYS A 14 11.63 18.70 31.76
C LYS A 14 10.12 18.70 32.04
N THR A 15 9.29 19.03 31.06
CA THR A 15 7.82 19.06 31.25
C THR A 15 7.11 17.79 30.80
N LEU A 16 7.80 16.87 30.10
CA LEU A 16 7.24 15.60 29.62
C LEU A 16 7.26 14.42 30.64
N PHE A 17 7.76 14.62 31.86
CA PHE A 17 7.89 13.56 32.89
C PHE A 17 7.04 13.78 34.14
N LYS A 18 5.88 14.44 34.02
CA LYS A 18 4.96 14.71 35.13
C LYS A 18 3.62 13.97 35.06
N PHE A 19 3.60 12.75 34.53
CA PHE A 19 2.48 11.82 34.76
C PHE A 19 3.02 10.41 34.93
N ILE A 20 3.43 10.06 36.15
CA ILE A 20 3.62 8.67 36.55
C ILE A 20 2.24 8.19 37.03
N PRO A 21 1.58 7.24 36.34
CA PRO A 21 0.30 6.70 36.79
C PRO A 21 0.45 6.05 38.17
N SER A 22 -0.60 6.13 39.01
CA SER A 22 -0.59 5.50 40.33
C SER A 22 -0.47 3.97 40.21
N ILE A 23 0.01 3.32 41.28
CA ILE A 23 0.14 1.85 41.38
C ILE A 23 -1.19 1.12 41.08
N ASP A 24 -2.32 1.79 41.29
CA ASP A 24 -3.64 1.21 41.01
C ASP A 24 -3.98 1.21 39.51
N VAL A 25 -3.50 2.19 38.73
CA VAL A 25 -3.57 2.16 37.26
C VAL A 25 -2.71 1.02 36.71
N TRP A 26 -1.51 0.81 37.29
CA TRP A 26 -0.65 -0.34 36.97
C TRP A 26 -1.32 -1.70 37.28
N ARG A 27 -2.08 -1.78 38.37
CA ARG A 27 -2.83 -2.99 38.74
C ARG A 27 -4.05 -3.23 37.85
N LEU A 28 -4.70 -2.19 37.35
CA LEU A 28 -5.77 -2.31 36.35
C LEU A 28 -5.21 -2.74 34.98
N MET A 29 -4.11 -2.15 34.53
CA MET A 29 -3.43 -2.52 33.28
C MET A 29 -2.91 -3.96 33.29
N MET A 30 -2.50 -4.52 34.44
CA MET A 30 -2.01 -5.91 34.51
C MET A 30 -3.11 -6.97 34.64
N ARG A 31 -4.37 -6.59 34.90
CA ARG A 31 -5.43 -7.55 35.25
C ARG A 31 -6.26 -8.01 34.05
N ASP A 32 -6.22 -7.29 32.93
CA ASP A 32 -6.82 -7.68 31.64
C ASP A 32 -5.83 -8.36 30.65
N HIS A 33 -4.54 -8.47 31.01
CA HIS A 33 -3.47 -8.99 30.15
C HIS A 33 -3.45 -10.51 29.90
N LYS A 34 -4.54 -11.23 30.21
CA LYS A 34 -4.58 -12.71 30.14
C LYS A 34 -4.74 -13.31 28.75
N LYS A 35 -4.84 -12.50 27.69
CA LYS A 35 -4.68 -12.97 26.31
C LYS A 35 -3.84 -11.98 25.52
N ARG A 36 -2.53 -12.24 25.47
CA ARG A 36 -1.63 -11.67 24.45
C ARG A 36 -2.09 -12.17 23.07
N LEU A 37 -3.13 -11.52 22.54
CA LEU A 37 -3.77 -11.85 21.27
C LEU A 37 -2.84 -11.64 20.08
N PHE A 38 -1.94 -10.65 20.12
CA PHE A 38 -1.10 -10.31 18.97
C PHE A 38 -0.12 -11.43 18.56
N SER A 39 0.50 -12.13 19.52
CA SER A 39 1.46 -13.22 19.23
C SER A 39 0.79 -14.49 18.71
N ILE A 40 -0.46 -14.73 19.13
CA ILE A 40 -1.30 -15.82 18.60
C ILE A 40 -1.88 -15.42 17.24
N TRP A 41 -2.25 -14.15 17.05
CA TRP A 41 -2.80 -13.58 15.82
C TRP A 41 -1.81 -13.59 14.65
N VAL A 42 -0.55 -13.21 14.87
CA VAL A 42 0.50 -13.36 13.82
C VAL A 42 0.66 -14.84 13.44
N LEU A 43 0.62 -15.76 14.42
CA LEU A 43 0.70 -17.20 14.16
C LEU A 43 -0.54 -17.72 13.40
N TYR A 44 -1.74 -17.21 13.69
CA TYR A 44 -2.97 -17.53 12.98
C TYR A 44 -2.97 -16.97 11.56
N MET A 45 -2.53 -15.72 11.35
CA MET A 45 -2.38 -15.11 10.02
C MET A 45 -1.34 -15.81 9.15
N LEU A 46 -0.30 -16.39 9.77
CA LEU A 46 0.69 -17.22 9.07
C LEU A 46 0.12 -18.57 8.62
N VAL A 47 -0.91 -19.09 9.29
CA VAL A 47 -1.50 -20.43 9.03
C VAL A 47 -2.83 -20.34 8.27
N LEU A 48 -3.56 -19.22 8.39
CA LEU A 48 -4.84 -18.93 7.73
C LEU A 48 -4.78 -19.24 6.22
N PRO A 49 -3.83 -18.70 5.42
CA PRO A 49 -3.81 -18.91 3.97
C PRO A 49 -3.79 -20.39 3.58
N ILE A 50 -3.14 -21.23 4.39
CA ILE A 50 -2.97 -22.66 4.14
C ILE A 50 -4.24 -23.45 4.50
N ALA A 51 -4.98 -23.02 5.52
CA ALA A 51 -6.19 -23.70 6.01
C ALA A 51 -7.47 -23.31 5.25
N LEU A 52 -7.46 -22.17 4.57
CA LEU A 52 -8.66 -21.44 4.18
C LEU A 52 -9.13 -21.66 2.73
N MET A 53 -8.32 -22.20 1.82
CA MET A 53 -8.84 -22.71 0.53
C MET A 53 -8.77 -24.23 0.51
N PRO A 54 -9.85 -24.94 0.86
CA PRO A 54 -9.88 -26.41 0.87
C PRO A 54 -9.63 -27.06 -0.51
N SER A 55 -9.60 -26.28 -1.61
CA SER A 55 -9.19 -26.70 -2.97
C SER A 55 -7.75 -26.34 -3.36
N ALA A 56 -6.96 -25.68 -2.51
CA ALA A 56 -5.63 -25.11 -2.84
C ALA A 56 -4.57 -26.14 -3.30
N LEU A 57 -4.76 -27.43 -3.01
CA LEU A 57 -3.87 -28.49 -3.46
C LEU A 57 -4.13 -28.93 -4.91
N ALA A 58 -5.28 -28.56 -5.50
CA ALA A 58 -5.72 -29.04 -6.81
C ALA A 58 -6.34 -27.92 -7.68
N TRP A 59 -5.88 -26.68 -7.53
CA TRP A 59 -6.34 -25.58 -8.39
C TRP A 59 -6.04 -25.90 -9.86
N GLU A 60 -7.07 -25.93 -10.71
CA GLU A 60 -6.99 -26.05 -12.16
C GLU A 60 -7.54 -24.79 -12.84
N ALA A 61 -7.23 -24.60 -14.13
CA ALA A 61 -7.84 -23.52 -14.91
C ALA A 61 -9.36 -23.75 -15.01
N GLY A 62 -10.17 -22.76 -14.66
CA GLY A 62 -11.62 -22.87 -14.50
C GLY A 62 -12.08 -22.83 -13.04
N ASP A 63 -11.20 -23.11 -12.08
CA ASP A 63 -11.52 -23.05 -10.65
C ASP A 63 -11.78 -21.62 -10.15
N GLU A 64 -11.38 -20.61 -10.92
CA GLU A 64 -11.71 -19.21 -10.63
C GLU A 64 -13.21 -18.99 -10.47
N VAL A 65 -14.08 -19.75 -11.15
CA VAL A 65 -15.54 -19.64 -10.98
C VAL A 65 -15.95 -20.08 -9.58
N THR A 66 -15.34 -21.14 -9.05
CA THR A 66 -15.65 -21.65 -7.72
C THR A 66 -15.12 -20.71 -6.64
N VAL A 67 -13.94 -20.12 -6.85
CA VAL A 67 -13.25 -19.32 -5.83
C VAL A 67 -13.69 -17.86 -5.87
N PHE A 68 -13.80 -17.28 -7.06
CA PHE A 68 -14.13 -15.87 -7.25
C PHE A 68 -15.55 -15.65 -7.75
N GLY A 69 -16.31 -16.68 -8.12
CA GLY A 69 -17.64 -16.50 -8.74
C GLY A 69 -17.59 -15.95 -10.17
N HIS A 70 -16.39 -15.77 -10.72
CA HIS A 70 -16.12 -15.13 -12.01
C HIS A 70 -15.02 -15.89 -12.76
N THR A 71 -14.93 -15.65 -14.06
CA THR A 71 -13.88 -16.20 -14.93
C THR A 71 -12.83 -15.14 -15.27
N PHE A 72 -11.61 -15.56 -15.60
CA PHE A 72 -10.61 -14.66 -16.18
C PHE A 72 -10.89 -14.27 -17.64
N SER A 73 -11.94 -14.85 -18.24
CA SER A 73 -12.41 -14.50 -19.59
C SER A 73 -13.30 -13.26 -19.61
N GLU A 74 -13.82 -12.84 -18.45
CA GLU A 74 -14.56 -11.59 -18.29
C GLU A 74 -13.59 -10.40 -18.33
N GLU A 75 -14.01 -9.31 -18.98
CA GLU A 75 -13.19 -8.09 -19.15
C GLU A 75 -12.87 -7.43 -17.80
N TYR A 76 -13.81 -7.38 -16.87
CA TYR A 76 -13.58 -6.88 -15.52
C TYR A 76 -14.67 -7.35 -14.55
N TRP A 77 -14.32 -7.49 -13.28
CA TRP A 77 -15.26 -7.85 -12.20
C TRP A 77 -14.73 -7.53 -10.80
N THR A 78 -15.64 -7.56 -9.82
CA THR A 78 -15.31 -7.51 -8.40
C THR A 78 -16.20 -8.47 -7.62
N ASN A 79 -15.57 -9.31 -6.81
CA ASN A 79 -16.23 -10.09 -5.78
C ASN A 79 -15.73 -9.65 -4.41
N SER A 80 -16.62 -9.06 -3.61
CA SER A 80 -16.34 -8.58 -2.24
C SER A 80 -16.81 -9.53 -1.14
N SER A 81 -17.26 -10.73 -1.53
CA SER A 81 -17.92 -11.71 -0.67
C SER A 81 -17.18 -13.05 -0.69
N ILE A 82 -15.86 -13.03 -0.81
CA ILE A 82 -15.05 -14.24 -0.71
C ILE A 82 -14.92 -14.56 0.78
N PHE A 83 -15.74 -15.49 1.25
CA PHE A 83 -15.77 -15.92 2.63
C PHE A 83 -14.82 -17.07 2.87
N VAL A 84 -14.15 -17.01 4.01
CA VAL A 84 -13.20 -18.03 4.40
C VAL A 84 -13.36 -18.35 5.88
N GLU A 85 -13.66 -19.61 6.19
CA GLU A 85 -14.01 -20.06 7.53
C GLU A 85 -13.02 -21.09 8.06
N SER A 86 -12.65 -20.96 9.34
CA SER A 86 -11.85 -21.94 10.06
C SER A 86 -12.28 -22.01 11.52
N GLY A 87 -13.16 -22.96 11.84
CA GLY A 87 -13.69 -23.11 13.20
C GLY A 87 -14.59 -21.94 13.59
N ASP A 88 -14.27 -21.27 14.70
CA ASP A 88 -15.02 -20.11 15.21
C ASP A 88 -14.52 -18.76 14.64
N SER A 89 -13.63 -18.81 13.65
CA SER A 89 -13.07 -17.63 12.99
C SER A 89 -13.46 -17.61 11.51
N ASN A 90 -13.72 -16.42 10.98
CA ASN A 90 -13.90 -16.19 9.55
C ASN A 90 -13.11 -14.97 9.09
N ALA A 91 -12.84 -14.91 7.78
CA ALA A 91 -12.28 -13.76 7.11
C ALA A 91 -13.03 -13.54 5.81
N THR A 92 -13.08 -12.29 5.37
CA THR A 92 -13.61 -11.93 4.06
C THR A 92 -12.58 -11.17 3.25
N LEU A 93 -12.55 -11.49 1.97
CA LEU A 93 -11.65 -10.90 0.99
C LEU A 93 -12.46 -10.24 -0.12
N THR A 94 -11.91 -9.16 -0.65
CA THR A 94 -12.32 -8.61 -1.94
C THR A 94 -11.29 -9.00 -2.99
N THR A 95 -11.76 -9.47 -4.14
CA THR A 95 -10.95 -9.60 -5.34
C THR A 95 -11.56 -8.78 -6.47
N SER A 96 -10.73 -7.96 -7.13
CA SER A 96 -11.06 -7.24 -8.36
C SER A 96 -10.15 -7.69 -9.47
N TYR A 97 -10.65 -7.71 -10.70
CA TYR A 97 -9.92 -8.14 -11.88
C TYR A 97 -10.27 -7.27 -13.08
N VAL A 98 -9.29 -7.07 -13.95
CA VAL A 98 -9.42 -6.51 -15.30
C VAL A 98 -8.56 -7.36 -16.24
N GLY A 99 -9.10 -7.71 -17.40
CA GLY A 99 -8.41 -8.44 -18.47
C GLY A 99 -8.67 -7.81 -19.83
N VAL A 100 -7.59 -7.47 -20.55
CA VAL A 100 -7.63 -6.94 -21.92
C VAL A 100 -6.57 -7.63 -22.77
N GLY A 101 -6.99 -8.50 -23.67
CA GLY A 101 -6.07 -9.28 -24.50
C GLY A 101 -5.18 -10.18 -23.66
N GLU A 102 -3.86 -9.99 -23.74
CA GLU A 102 -2.87 -10.72 -22.94
C GLU A 102 -2.43 -9.97 -21.68
N PHE A 103 -3.01 -8.80 -21.38
CA PHE A 103 -2.81 -8.08 -20.12
C PHE A 103 -3.94 -8.41 -19.15
N SER A 104 -3.57 -8.58 -17.89
CA SER A 104 -4.51 -8.55 -16.77
C SER A 104 -3.93 -7.82 -15.57
N ALA A 105 -4.83 -7.24 -14.78
CA ALA A 105 -4.53 -6.68 -13.47
C ALA A 105 -5.56 -7.17 -12.46
N PHE A 106 -5.13 -7.31 -11.21
CA PHE A 106 -5.97 -7.76 -10.13
C PHE A 106 -5.62 -7.10 -8.81
N LEU A 107 -6.61 -7.04 -7.93
CA LEU A 107 -6.44 -6.63 -6.55
C LEU A 107 -7.02 -7.72 -5.66
N ILE A 108 -6.26 -8.18 -4.67
CA ILE A 108 -6.77 -8.99 -3.57
C ILE A 108 -6.57 -8.21 -2.28
N ALA A 109 -7.64 -7.99 -1.53
CA ALA A 109 -7.62 -7.18 -0.33
C ALA A 109 -8.40 -7.83 0.82
N PHE A 110 -7.97 -7.60 2.06
CA PHE A 110 -8.77 -7.96 3.22
C PHE A 110 -9.89 -6.94 3.43
N ASN A 111 -11.07 -7.49 3.75
CA ASN A 111 -12.20 -6.73 4.24
C ASN A 111 -12.16 -6.77 5.77
N GLU A 112 -12.63 -7.87 6.36
CA GLU A 112 -12.72 -8.08 7.79
C GLU A 112 -12.26 -9.49 8.16
N ILE A 113 -11.76 -9.64 9.38
CA ILE A 113 -11.54 -10.92 10.04
C ILE A 113 -12.36 -10.92 11.32
N ASN A 114 -13.23 -11.90 11.48
CA ASN A 114 -13.94 -12.14 12.73
C ASN A 114 -13.31 -13.34 13.44
N ASP A 115 -12.80 -13.14 14.64
CA ASP A 115 -12.31 -14.23 15.48
C ASP A 115 -13.02 -14.21 16.83
N ASN A 116 -13.81 -15.24 17.13
CA ASN A 116 -14.53 -15.37 18.39
C ASN A 116 -15.38 -14.13 18.76
N GLY A 117 -16.00 -13.50 17.76
CA GLY A 117 -16.81 -12.28 17.92
C GLY A 117 -16.01 -10.98 17.98
N SER A 118 -14.68 -11.04 17.81
CA SER A 118 -13.83 -9.84 17.67
C SER A 118 -13.59 -9.56 16.19
N GLU A 119 -14.06 -8.40 15.73
CA GLU A 119 -13.84 -7.92 14.36
C GLU A 119 -12.49 -7.19 14.25
N ILE A 120 -11.76 -7.50 13.19
CA ILE A 120 -10.45 -6.93 12.88
C ILE A 120 -10.44 -6.49 11.42
N ILE A 121 -10.18 -5.20 11.20
CA ILE A 121 -9.93 -4.63 9.88
C ILE A 121 -8.45 -4.27 9.79
N VAL A 122 -7.78 -4.74 8.74
CA VAL A 122 -6.38 -4.44 8.43
C VAL A 122 -6.28 -4.11 6.93
N PRO A 123 -5.65 -2.99 6.55
CA PRO A 123 -5.52 -2.61 5.14
C PRO A 123 -4.41 -3.42 4.46
N TYR A 124 -4.72 -4.68 4.15
CA TYR A 124 -3.91 -5.51 3.26
C TYR A 124 -4.40 -5.37 1.83
N GLN A 125 -3.50 -5.06 0.90
CA GLN A 125 -3.77 -5.02 -0.53
C GLN A 125 -2.59 -5.59 -1.30
N LEU A 126 -2.87 -6.60 -2.11
CA LEU A 126 -1.97 -7.16 -3.10
C LEU A 126 -2.51 -6.78 -4.48
N PHE A 127 -1.85 -5.81 -5.11
CA PHE A 127 -2.10 -5.45 -6.50
C PHE A 127 -1.17 -6.24 -7.40
N GLY A 128 -1.70 -6.89 -8.43
CA GLY A 128 -0.93 -7.68 -9.36
C GLY A 128 -1.20 -7.31 -10.81
N MET A 129 -0.19 -7.49 -11.65
CA MET A 129 -0.27 -7.39 -13.10
C MET A 129 0.36 -8.61 -13.74
N HIS A 130 -0.25 -9.08 -14.82
CA HIS A 130 0.24 -10.17 -15.67
C HIS A 130 0.14 -9.75 -17.12
N TYR A 131 1.24 -9.88 -17.85
CA TYR A 131 1.29 -9.51 -19.26
C TYR A 131 2.45 -10.17 -19.97
N LYS A 132 2.51 -9.98 -21.29
CA LYS A 132 3.68 -10.27 -22.10
C LYS A 132 4.34 -8.99 -22.60
N THR A 133 5.67 -8.93 -22.53
CA THR A 133 6.47 -7.84 -23.10
C THR A 133 6.40 -7.84 -24.63
N PRO A 134 6.83 -6.77 -25.33
CA PRO A 134 6.94 -6.75 -26.80
C PRO A 134 7.74 -7.94 -27.38
N GLY A 135 8.78 -8.39 -26.68
CA GLY A 135 9.58 -9.59 -26.96
C GLY A 135 8.89 -10.91 -26.59
N ASN A 136 7.60 -10.86 -26.24
CA ASN A 136 6.75 -11.99 -25.89
C ASN A 136 7.22 -12.76 -24.64
N LYS A 137 7.83 -12.06 -23.68
CA LYS A 137 8.20 -12.63 -22.38
C LYS A 137 7.10 -12.41 -21.38
N GLU A 138 6.70 -13.48 -20.69
CA GLU A 138 5.70 -13.38 -19.63
C GLU A 138 6.29 -12.75 -18.37
N VAL A 139 5.52 -11.85 -17.77
CA VAL A 139 5.87 -11.11 -16.57
C VAL A 139 4.67 -11.10 -15.62
N PHE A 140 4.92 -11.44 -14.36
CA PHE A 140 4.01 -11.12 -13.25
C PHE A 140 4.69 -10.16 -12.29
N ILE A 141 3.97 -9.10 -11.91
CA ILE A 141 4.41 -8.14 -10.89
C ILE A 141 3.32 -8.07 -9.84
N GLY A 142 3.71 -8.15 -8.57
CA GLY A 142 2.87 -7.91 -7.41
C GLY A 142 3.44 -6.75 -6.61
N ALA A 143 2.62 -5.75 -6.32
CA ALA A 143 2.89 -4.67 -5.38
C ALA A 143 2.02 -4.88 -4.15
N ILE A 144 2.64 -4.95 -2.97
CA ILE A 144 1.95 -5.14 -1.70
C ILE A 144 2.10 -3.87 -0.88
N PHE A 145 0.98 -3.31 -0.42
CA PHE A 145 1.00 -2.23 0.56
C PHE A 145 1.48 -2.77 1.91
N ALA A 146 2.64 -2.29 2.35
CA ALA A 146 3.30 -2.77 3.56
C ALA A 146 2.75 -2.06 4.81
N PHE A 147 2.91 -0.74 4.84
CA PHE A 147 2.56 0.11 5.98
C PHE A 147 2.64 1.61 5.63
N LEU A 148 2.06 2.44 6.50
CA LEU A 148 2.35 3.87 6.56
C LEU A 148 3.48 4.12 7.57
N LEU A 149 4.40 5.01 7.20
CA LEU A 149 5.53 5.43 8.04
C LEU A 149 5.48 6.94 8.22
N ALA A 150 5.23 7.40 9.44
CA ALA A 150 5.36 8.81 9.81
C ALA A 150 6.77 9.09 10.30
N HIS A 151 7.35 10.23 9.97
CA HIS A 151 8.66 10.64 10.47
C HIS A 151 8.69 12.14 10.73
N ASN A 152 9.63 12.55 11.59
CA ASN A 152 9.88 13.94 11.90
C ASN A 152 11.25 14.34 11.35
N GLU A 153 11.24 15.20 10.34
CA GLU A 153 12.45 15.69 9.68
C GLU A 153 13.37 16.41 10.66
N THR A 154 14.45 15.73 11.03
CA THR A 154 15.47 16.30 11.91
C THR A 154 16.89 16.03 11.43
N TYR A 155 17.03 15.29 10.33
CA TYR A 155 18.30 14.84 9.80
C TYR A 155 18.29 14.89 8.27
N GLY A 156 19.39 15.36 7.66
CA GLY A 156 19.55 15.31 6.21
C GLY A 156 18.89 16.46 5.44
N GLY A 157 17.73 16.96 5.90
CA GLY A 157 17.01 18.04 5.21
C GLY A 157 16.55 17.62 3.81
N ASN A 158 16.27 16.33 3.63
CA ASN A 158 15.95 15.70 2.34
C ASN A 158 14.47 15.32 2.23
N ASP A 159 13.69 15.52 3.30
CA ASP A 159 12.28 15.19 3.38
C ASP A 159 11.94 13.70 3.27
N LEU A 160 12.90 12.84 3.61
CA LEU A 160 12.78 11.40 3.53
C LEU A 160 12.85 10.74 4.91
N PRO A 161 12.24 9.57 5.10
CA PRO A 161 12.31 8.85 6.38
C PRO A 161 13.71 8.30 6.64
N ASP A 162 14.59 9.06 7.29
CA ASP A 162 15.96 8.68 7.62
C ASP A 162 16.02 7.85 8.91
N VAL A 163 15.26 6.75 8.93
CA VAL A 163 15.01 5.99 10.16
C VAL A 163 16.30 5.47 10.79
N GLY A 164 16.43 5.69 12.10
CA GLY A 164 17.65 5.44 12.87
C GLY A 164 18.48 6.71 13.10
N ASN A 165 18.32 7.74 12.27
CA ASN A 165 18.89 9.07 12.50
C ASN A 165 17.86 10.08 13.00
N GLU A 166 16.57 9.79 12.82
CA GLU A 166 15.47 10.64 13.27
C GLU A 166 14.31 9.85 13.90
N PRO A 167 13.39 10.53 14.61
CA PRO A 167 12.15 9.91 15.10
C PRO A 167 11.23 9.50 13.94
N ALA A 168 10.90 8.21 13.88
CA ALA A 168 9.94 7.66 12.94
C ALA A 168 9.05 6.61 13.59
N TRP A 169 7.85 6.44 13.05
CA TRP A 169 6.80 5.59 13.61
C TRP A 169 6.00 4.91 12.51
N TYR A 170 5.78 3.61 12.66
CA TYR A 170 4.78 2.90 11.88
C TYR A 170 3.39 3.29 12.37
N VAL A 171 2.51 3.55 11.43
CA VAL A 171 1.08 3.69 11.67
C VAL A 171 0.46 2.35 11.33
N VAL A 172 0.00 1.63 12.35
CA VAL A 172 -0.51 0.25 12.22
C VAL A 172 -2.02 0.27 12.46
N PRO A 173 -2.86 0.30 11.41
CA PRO A 173 -4.31 0.31 11.56
C PRO A 173 -4.78 -1.04 12.09
N VAL A 174 -5.42 -1.05 13.26
CA VAL A 174 -5.99 -2.25 13.85
C VAL A 174 -7.30 -1.87 14.54
N ALA A 175 -8.40 -2.45 14.08
CA ALA A 175 -9.73 -2.22 14.65
C ALA A 175 -9.93 -2.83 16.05
N ASN A 176 -9.06 -3.76 16.48
CA ASN A 176 -9.17 -4.36 17.80
C ASN A 176 -8.71 -3.39 18.91
N ASP A 177 -9.41 -3.43 20.05
CA ASP A 177 -9.15 -2.55 21.19
C ASP A 177 -9.34 -1.05 20.85
N ASN A 178 -10.35 -0.73 20.05
CA ASN A 178 -10.71 0.66 19.72
C ASN A 178 -11.01 1.46 21.01
N PRO A 179 -10.21 2.50 21.36
CA PRO A 179 -10.45 3.30 22.55
C PRO A 179 -11.66 4.25 22.42
N TRP A 180 -12.30 4.29 21.25
CA TRP A 180 -13.51 5.06 20.96
C TRP A 180 -14.71 4.13 20.71
N PRO A 181 -15.50 3.77 21.74
CA PRO A 181 -16.61 2.81 21.61
C PRO A 181 -17.73 3.24 20.64
N ALA A 182 -17.85 4.54 20.36
CA ALA A 182 -18.82 5.09 19.43
C ALA A 182 -18.37 5.02 17.96
N VAL A 183 -17.14 4.58 17.71
CA VAL A 183 -16.54 4.52 16.38
C VAL A 183 -16.55 3.08 15.90
N THR A 184 -17.17 2.85 14.75
CA THR A 184 -17.13 1.56 14.05
C THR A 184 -16.23 1.72 12.83
N PRO A 185 -15.09 1.01 12.79
CA PRO A 185 -14.25 0.93 11.60
C PRO A 185 -15.05 0.35 10.44
N GLY A 186 -14.81 0.82 9.23
CA GLY A 186 -15.52 0.36 8.03
C GLY A 186 -14.54 -0.01 6.93
N VAL A 187 -14.97 -0.94 6.07
CA VAL A 187 -14.26 -1.32 4.85
C VAL A 187 -15.25 -1.44 3.71
N GLU A 188 -14.91 -0.83 2.59
CA GLU A 188 -15.76 -0.80 1.41
C GLU A 188 -14.90 -1.07 0.16
N PRO A 189 -15.25 -2.07 -0.65
CA PRO A 189 -14.62 -2.27 -1.94
C PRO A 189 -15.02 -1.14 -2.88
N ILE A 190 -14.09 -0.70 -3.73
CA ILE A 190 -14.36 0.15 -4.88
C ILE A 190 -14.37 -0.78 -6.10
N PRO A 191 -15.55 -1.11 -6.65
CA PRO A 191 -15.66 -2.13 -7.69
C PRO A 191 -14.93 -1.73 -8.97
N ALA A 192 -14.39 -2.73 -9.65
CA ALA A 192 -13.85 -2.64 -10.99
C ALA A 192 -14.90 -2.03 -11.91
N THR A 193 -14.58 -0.85 -12.39
CA THR A 193 -15.45 -0.04 -13.23
C THR A 193 -14.68 0.36 -14.46
N LYS A 194 -15.25 0.12 -15.65
CA LYS A 194 -14.74 0.66 -16.90
C LYS A 194 -15.13 2.13 -17.01
N LEU A 195 -14.16 3.03 -16.96
CA LEU A 195 -14.32 4.48 -17.05
C LEU A 195 -14.33 4.98 -18.51
N GLY A 196 -13.70 4.21 -19.40
CA GLY A 196 -13.60 4.49 -20.82
C GLY A 196 -13.07 3.28 -21.59
N GLU A 197 -12.88 3.42 -22.90
CA GLU A 197 -12.20 2.38 -23.67
C GLU A 197 -10.80 2.18 -23.11
N ASN A 198 -10.45 0.95 -22.75
CA ASN A 198 -9.17 0.60 -22.13
C ASN A 198 -8.81 1.37 -20.84
N HIS A 199 -9.81 1.89 -20.11
CA HIS A 199 -9.61 2.64 -18.87
C HIS A 199 -10.49 2.09 -17.75
N TYR A 200 -9.87 1.64 -16.65
CA TYR A 200 -10.53 0.95 -15.55
C TYR A 200 -10.08 1.52 -14.21
N ARG A 201 -10.92 1.37 -13.19
CA ARG A 201 -10.56 1.72 -11.81
C ARG A 201 -11.19 0.74 -10.82
N PHE A 202 -10.41 0.35 -9.81
CA PHE A 202 -10.86 -0.40 -8.62
C PHE A 202 -10.00 -0.07 -7.41
N GLY A 203 -10.38 -0.50 -6.22
CA GLY A 203 -9.61 -0.22 -5.01
C GLY A 203 -10.32 -0.65 -3.74
N MET A 204 -9.83 -0.16 -2.61
CA MET A 204 -10.45 -0.32 -1.30
C MET A 204 -10.48 1.01 -0.56
N ARG A 205 -11.57 1.25 0.17
CA ARG A 205 -11.72 2.34 1.13
C ARG A 205 -11.85 1.73 2.53
N TYR A 206 -11.04 2.22 3.45
CA TYR A 206 -11.13 1.90 4.87
C TYR A 206 -11.47 3.18 5.62
N THR A 207 -12.49 3.18 6.46
CA THR A 207 -12.95 4.38 7.19
C THR A 207 -12.86 4.17 8.70
N ASN A 208 -12.76 5.28 9.43
CA ASN A 208 -12.78 5.30 10.89
C ASN A 208 -11.75 4.35 11.51
N LEU A 209 -10.53 4.33 10.96
CA LEU A 209 -9.50 3.36 11.31
C LEU A 209 -8.74 3.79 12.58
N PRO A 210 -8.87 3.06 13.71
CA PRO A 210 -7.96 3.21 14.83
C PRO A 210 -6.60 2.66 14.41
N ALA A 211 -5.54 3.43 14.65
CA ALA A 211 -4.19 3.02 14.33
C ALA A 211 -3.28 3.17 15.55
N ARG A 212 -2.49 2.14 15.82
CA ARG A 212 -1.44 2.16 16.84
C ARG A 212 -0.21 2.83 16.25
N ILE A 213 0.40 3.72 17.01
CA ILE A 213 1.65 4.37 16.64
C ILE A 213 2.80 3.58 17.29
N VAL A 214 3.59 2.91 16.46
CA VAL A 214 4.67 2.01 16.88
C VAL A 214 6.00 2.64 16.48
N ALA A 215 6.95 2.74 17.41
CA ALA A 215 8.26 3.31 17.11
C ALA A 215 8.97 2.48 16.03
N ALA A 216 9.51 3.14 15.00
CA ALA A 216 10.22 2.45 13.93
C ALA A 216 11.70 2.18 14.25
N ASN A 217 12.21 2.73 15.36
CA ASN A 217 13.57 2.47 15.85
C ASN A 217 13.64 1.12 16.55
N GLU A 218 14.67 0.33 16.25
CA GLU A 218 14.78 -1.08 16.70
C GLU A 218 14.74 -1.24 18.23
N SER A 219 15.31 -0.28 18.98
CA SER A 219 15.33 -0.34 20.45
C SER A 219 13.95 -0.23 21.10
N ASP A 220 13.01 0.47 20.45
CA ASP A 220 11.71 0.81 21.01
C ASP A 220 10.55 0.11 20.29
N PHE A 221 10.79 -0.44 19.10
CA PHE A 221 9.79 -1.13 18.27
C PHE A 221 9.06 -2.22 19.05
N ALA A 222 9.80 -3.20 19.59
CA ALA A 222 9.18 -4.33 20.27
C ALA A 222 8.34 -3.89 21.49
N THR A 223 8.83 -2.89 22.22
CA THR A 223 8.15 -2.35 23.40
C THR A 223 6.85 -1.64 23.02
N THR A 224 6.89 -0.75 22.03
CA THR A 224 5.72 0.02 21.58
C THR A 224 4.71 -0.81 20.79
N LEU A 225 5.16 -1.89 20.15
CA LEU A 225 4.28 -2.88 19.51
C LEU A 225 3.45 -3.66 20.54
N ILE A 226 4.08 -4.07 21.66
CA ILE A 226 3.42 -4.83 22.73
C ILE A 226 2.54 -3.93 23.59
N TRP A 227 2.99 -2.71 23.87
CA TRP A 227 2.28 -1.72 24.67
C TRP A 227 2.06 -0.45 23.85
N PRO A 228 0.91 -0.32 23.17
CA PRO A 228 0.62 0.87 22.38
C PRO A 228 0.53 2.08 23.30
N ILE A 229 1.50 2.99 23.17
CA ILE A 229 1.55 4.23 23.96
C ILE A 229 0.60 5.26 23.38
N LEU A 230 0.44 5.29 22.06
CA LEU A 230 -0.40 6.23 21.36
C LEU A 230 -1.25 5.49 20.32
N THR A 231 -2.55 5.75 20.36
CA THR A 231 -3.51 5.31 19.35
C THR A 231 -4.12 6.56 18.73
N VAL A 232 -4.25 6.59 17.41
CA VAL A 232 -4.88 7.68 16.66
C VAL A 232 -6.08 7.15 15.89
N LEU A 233 -7.05 8.02 15.59
CA LEU A 233 -8.17 7.71 14.71
C LEU A 233 -7.96 8.43 13.37
N ILE A 234 -7.74 7.66 12.32
CA ILE A 234 -7.59 8.17 10.95
C ILE A 234 -8.97 8.12 10.28
N SER A 235 -9.36 9.22 9.63
CA SER A 235 -10.68 9.33 9.01
C SER A 235 -10.90 8.28 7.93
N GLU A 236 -9.95 8.12 7.02
CA GLU A 236 -9.95 7.07 6.02
C GLU A 236 -8.55 6.76 5.47
N ILE A 237 -8.41 5.57 4.89
CA ILE A 237 -7.33 5.22 3.98
C ILE A 237 -8.00 4.66 2.72
N VAL A 238 -7.74 5.26 1.57
CA VAL A 238 -8.17 4.73 0.27
C VAL A 238 -6.92 4.42 -0.54
N ILE A 239 -6.90 3.24 -1.15
CA ILE A 239 -5.92 2.91 -2.18
C ILE A 239 -6.72 2.44 -3.39
N GLN A 240 -6.57 3.13 -4.50
CA GLN A 240 -7.19 2.76 -5.78
C GLN A 240 -6.11 2.50 -6.81
N TYR A 241 -6.45 1.72 -7.81
CA TYR A 241 -5.64 1.48 -8.99
C TYR A 241 -6.46 1.95 -10.19
N ASP A 242 -5.93 2.94 -10.89
CA ASP A 242 -6.46 3.44 -12.15
C ASP A 242 -5.57 2.90 -13.26
N ILE A 243 -6.16 2.14 -14.18
CA ILE A 243 -5.45 1.39 -15.21
C ILE A 243 -5.90 1.91 -16.56
N SER A 244 -4.97 2.45 -17.33
CA SER A 244 -5.20 2.87 -18.70
C SER A 244 -4.24 2.17 -19.65
N ILE A 245 -4.75 1.73 -20.81
CA ILE A 245 -3.94 1.13 -21.88
C ILE A 245 -3.96 2.08 -23.07
N ASP A 246 -2.78 2.55 -23.47
CA ASP A 246 -2.67 3.49 -24.58
C ASP A 246 -2.54 2.78 -25.94
N ASP A 247 -2.57 3.59 -27.00
CA ASP A 247 -2.50 3.11 -28.39
C ASP A 247 -1.15 2.43 -28.73
N THR A 248 -0.11 2.70 -27.94
CA THR A 248 1.21 2.08 -28.09
C THR A 248 1.28 0.69 -27.45
N GLY A 249 0.27 0.31 -26.67
CA GLY A 249 0.24 -0.90 -25.87
C GLY A 249 0.96 -0.76 -24.53
N GLN A 250 1.30 0.46 -24.10
CA GLN A 250 1.76 0.67 -22.74
C GLN A 250 0.56 0.70 -21.80
N VAL A 251 0.71 0.08 -20.63
CA VAL A 251 -0.29 0.13 -19.57
C VAL A 251 0.23 1.02 -18.47
N HIS A 252 -0.56 2.02 -18.09
CA HIS A 252 -0.31 2.92 -16.99
C HIS A 252 -1.24 2.53 -15.84
N ALA A 253 -0.69 1.94 -14.78
CA ALA A 253 -1.38 1.58 -13.55
C ALA A 253 -1.01 2.57 -12.44
N GLU A 254 -1.88 3.55 -12.25
CA GLU A 254 -1.77 4.66 -11.30
C GLU A 254 -2.33 4.23 -9.94
N THR A 255 -1.55 4.34 -8.87
CA THR A 255 -2.02 4.04 -7.50
C THR A 255 -2.48 5.31 -6.82
N LEU A 256 -3.77 5.47 -6.60
CA LEU A 256 -4.32 6.67 -5.96
C LEU A 256 -4.43 6.47 -4.46
N TYR A 257 -3.64 7.22 -3.68
CA TYR A 257 -3.75 7.25 -2.22
C TYR A 257 -4.69 8.35 -1.78
N THR A 258 -5.56 8.00 -0.84
CA THR A 258 -6.13 8.94 0.11
C THR A 258 -5.66 8.55 1.50
N ILE A 259 -4.96 9.45 2.19
CA ILE A 259 -4.67 9.28 3.61
C ILE A 259 -5.42 10.38 4.34
N GLY A 260 -6.43 10.02 5.10
CA GLY A 260 -7.32 10.94 5.81
C GLY A 260 -6.69 11.60 7.03
N GLN A 261 -7.33 12.65 7.52
CA GLN A 261 -6.86 13.40 8.69
C GLN A 261 -6.94 12.56 9.98
N VAL A 262 -6.00 12.81 10.91
CA VAL A 262 -6.10 12.33 12.30
C VAL A 262 -7.19 13.13 13.03
N ARG A 263 -8.29 12.47 13.37
CA ARG A 263 -9.47 13.09 14.00
C ARG A 263 -9.45 13.06 15.53
N ALA A 264 -8.79 12.06 16.10
CA ALA A 264 -8.68 11.90 17.54
C ALA A 264 -7.38 11.17 17.90
N ALA A 265 -6.89 11.38 19.12
CA ALA A 265 -5.78 10.63 19.66
C ALA A 265 -6.01 10.26 21.12
N MET A 266 -5.42 9.13 21.52
CA MET A 266 -5.53 8.57 22.86
C MET A 266 -4.15 8.13 23.33
N TRP A 267 -3.68 8.73 24.42
CA TRP A 267 -2.44 8.35 25.08
C TRP A 267 -2.70 7.29 26.16
N LEU A 268 -1.90 6.23 26.16
CA LEU A 268 -2.01 5.04 27.01
C LEU A 268 -3.41 4.38 26.97
N GLY A 269 -4.16 4.59 25.89
CA GLY A 269 -5.52 4.09 25.71
C GLY A 269 -6.60 4.76 26.57
N VAL A 270 -6.26 5.75 27.41
CA VAL A 270 -7.23 6.33 28.38
C VAL A 270 -7.17 7.85 28.51
N PHE A 271 -6.13 8.52 28.02
CA PHE A 271 -5.99 9.97 28.10
C PHE A 271 -6.21 10.59 26.71
N PRO A 272 -7.36 11.24 26.45
CA PRO A 272 -7.56 11.95 25.19
C PRO A 272 -6.49 13.02 25.01
N VAL A 273 -5.95 13.09 23.79
CA VAL A 273 -5.00 14.13 23.37
C VAL A 273 -5.52 14.75 22.08
N GLU A 274 -5.43 16.08 21.99
CA GLU A 274 -5.79 16.78 20.77
C GLU A 274 -4.77 16.45 19.67
N PRO A 275 -5.20 16.01 18.46
CA PRO A 275 -4.28 15.67 17.37
C PRO A 275 -3.28 16.78 17.05
N SER A 276 -3.69 18.05 17.16
CA SER A 276 -2.84 19.22 16.92
C SER A 276 -1.69 19.39 17.92
N GLU A 277 -1.76 18.74 19.10
CA GLU A 277 -0.65 18.71 20.07
C GLU A 277 0.40 17.66 19.71
N LEU A 278 0.04 16.67 18.90
CA LEU A 278 0.90 15.57 18.47
C LEU A 278 1.52 15.83 17.09
N LEU A 279 0.72 16.40 16.19
CA LEU A 279 1.09 16.68 14.81
C LEU A 279 1.82 18.01 14.73
N ILE A 280 3.14 17.95 14.56
CA ILE A 280 3.98 19.13 14.37
C ILE A 280 4.23 19.39 12.87
N PRO A 281 4.52 20.64 12.46
CA PRO A 281 4.66 20.95 11.04
C PRO A 281 5.76 20.21 10.28
N SER A 282 6.76 19.69 11.00
CA SER A 282 7.86 18.92 10.42
C SER A 282 7.55 17.43 10.27
N MET A 283 6.34 16.99 10.61
CA MET A 283 5.91 15.61 10.41
C MET A 283 5.51 15.34 8.97
N LYS A 284 6.04 14.24 8.46
CA LYS A 284 5.87 13.73 7.11
C LYS A 284 5.30 12.33 7.18
N ILE A 285 4.70 11.87 6.11
CA ILE A 285 4.18 10.51 6.02
C ILE A 285 4.60 9.86 4.71
N THR A 286 4.87 8.56 4.75
CA THR A 286 5.31 7.77 3.62
C THR A 286 4.43 6.53 3.49
N ALA A 287 3.87 6.29 2.30
CA ALA A 287 3.20 5.04 1.96
C ALA A 287 4.22 4.05 1.39
N VAL A 288 4.40 2.92 2.07
CA VAL A 288 5.48 1.97 1.76
C VAL A 288 4.94 0.68 1.15
N HIS A 289 5.60 0.22 0.09
CA HIS A 289 5.28 -1.00 -0.66
C HIS A 289 6.52 -1.88 -0.82
N TYR A 290 6.30 -3.17 -1.05
CA TYR A 290 7.31 -4.07 -1.61
C TYR A 290 6.81 -4.73 -2.88
N LEU A 291 7.77 -5.08 -3.74
CA LEU A 291 7.52 -5.71 -5.02
C LEU A 291 7.90 -7.18 -4.99
N SER A 292 7.06 -8.01 -5.57
CA SER A 292 7.30 -9.42 -5.86
C SER A 292 7.15 -9.63 -7.36
N ILE A 293 8.13 -10.27 -8.00
CA ILE A 293 8.16 -10.43 -9.46
C ILE A 293 8.33 -11.91 -9.78
N ILE A 294 7.50 -12.47 -10.67
CA ILE A 294 7.70 -13.81 -11.23
C ILE A 294 8.20 -13.65 -12.66
N THR A 295 9.46 -14.02 -12.89
CA THR A 295 10.07 -14.11 -14.20
C THR A 295 11.34 -14.94 -14.12
N SER A 296 11.84 -15.46 -15.25
CA SER A 296 13.05 -16.28 -15.30
C SER A 296 14.32 -15.56 -14.84
N ARG A 297 14.37 -14.24 -15.02
CA ARG A 297 15.47 -13.35 -14.64
C ARG A 297 15.01 -11.91 -14.71
N TYR A 298 15.40 -11.09 -13.74
CA TYR A 298 15.18 -9.65 -13.77
C TYR A 298 16.42 -8.87 -13.33
N THR A 299 16.50 -7.63 -13.78
CA THR A 299 17.44 -6.62 -13.29
C THR A 299 16.68 -5.33 -12.99
N VAL A 300 17.05 -4.66 -11.91
CA VAL A 300 16.51 -3.36 -11.53
C VAL A 300 17.53 -2.31 -11.91
N THR A 301 17.12 -1.35 -12.72
CA THR A 301 17.99 -0.30 -13.25
C THR A 301 17.34 1.07 -13.11
N ARG A 302 18.14 2.12 -13.14
CA ARG A 302 17.66 3.48 -13.39
C ARG A 302 17.20 3.60 -14.84
N ALA A 303 16.07 4.24 -15.07
CA ALA A 303 15.49 4.40 -16.40
C ALA A 303 16.37 5.22 -17.34
N THR A 304 17.03 6.27 -16.83
CA THR A 304 17.78 7.23 -17.64
C THR A 304 19.14 6.70 -18.08
N ASP A 305 19.91 6.10 -17.16
CA ASP A 305 21.29 5.67 -17.43
C ASP A 305 21.47 4.15 -17.54
N GLY A 306 20.45 3.36 -17.17
CA GLY A 306 20.49 1.90 -17.20
C GLY A 306 21.38 1.26 -16.13
N ASN A 307 21.92 2.03 -15.19
CA ASN A 307 22.77 1.51 -14.12
C ASN A 307 21.94 0.67 -13.15
N THR A 308 22.49 -0.48 -12.75
CA THR A 308 21.85 -1.36 -11.78
C THR A 308 21.71 -0.67 -10.43
N ILE A 309 20.51 -0.76 -9.85
CA ILE A 309 20.23 -0.27 -8.50
C ILE A 309 20.54 -1.40 -7.52
N ALA A 310 21.52 -1.18 -6.64
CA ALA A 310 21.76 -2.05 -5.51
C ALA A 310 20.69 -1.83 -4.44
N ALA A 311 20.33 -2.88 -3.69
CA ALA A 311 19.46 -2.74 -2.53
C ALA A 311 20.09 -1.73 -1.55
N PRO A 312 19.39 -0.65 -1.17
CA PRO A 312 19.98 0.36 -0.34
C PRO A 312 20.04 -0.12 1.11
N THR A 313 21.04 0.35 1.83
CA THR A 313 21.20 0.09 3.27
C THR A 313 20.63 1.21 4.14
N SER A 314 20.19 2.30 3.51
CA SER A 314 19.58 3.48 4.12
C SER A 314 18.58 4.09 3.15
N THR A 315 17.72 4.98 3.62
CA THR A 315 16.79 5.71 2.75
C THR A 315 17.57 6.49 1.69
N THR A 316 17.17 6.31 0.44
CA THR A 316 17.83 6.91 -0.73
C THR A 316 16.76 7.57 -1.59
N PRO A 317 16.90 8.86 -1.94
CA PRO A 317 16.00 9.49 -2.89
C PRO A 317 16.04 8.76 -4.23
N LEU A 318 14.90 8.71 -4.88
CA LEU A 318 14.82 8.39 -6.29
C LEU A 318 14.65 9.71 -7.04
N ASP A 319 15.64 10.03 -7.88
CA ASP A 319 15.61 11.18 -8.77
C ASP A 319 15.33 10.77 -10.23
N ASP A 320 15.15 9.46 -10.46
CA ASP A 320 14.95 8.83 -11.76
C ASP A 320 14.06 7.58 -11.63
N ASP A 321 13.22 7.35 -12.64
CA ASP A 321 12.31 6.20 -12.67
C ASP A 321 13.07 4.88 -12.53
N ILE A 322 12.45 3.91 -11.89
CA ILE A 322 13.03 2.57 -11.76
C ILE A 322 12.56 1.72 -12.92
N ALA A 323 13.49 1.26 -13.76
CA ALA A 323 13.21 0.33 -14.84
C ALA A 323 13.54 -1.11 -14.43
N ILE A 324 12.53 -1.97 -14.47
CA ILE A 324 12.67 -3.42 -14.35
C ILE A 324 12.83 -4.01 -15.75
N LYS A 325 13.94 -4.73 -15.93
CA LYS A 325 14.28 -5.41 -17.17
C LYS A 325 14.25 -6.92 -16.95
N VAL A 326 13.84 -7.69 -17.96
CA VAL A 326 13.61 -9.13 -17.86
C VAL A 326 14.26 -9.91 -19.00
N GLY A 327 14.62 -11.16 -18.70
CA GLY A 327 15.27 -12.06 -19.65
C GLY A 327 16.79 -11.87 -19.75
N ASN A 328 17.41 -12.51 -20.75
CA ASN A 328 18.86 -12.49 -20.95
C ASN A 328 19.35 -11.32 -21.81
N ASP A 329 18.42 -10.65 -22.47
CA ASP A 329 18.56 -9.49 -23.33
C ASP A 329 18.19 -8.19 -22.60
N ASP A 330 17.90 -8.26 -21.29
CA ASP A 330 17.55 -7.12 -20.44
C ASP A 330 16.42 -6.26 -21.06
N GLU A 331 15.38 -6.91 -21.57
CA GLU A 331 14.23 -6.21 -22.16
C GLU A 331 13.47 -5.44 -21.09
N ARG A 332 13.20 -4.15 -21.35
CA ARG A 332 12.41 -3.30 -20.44
C ARG A 332 10.98 -3.83 -20.34
N ALA A 333 10.60 -4.29 -19.14
CA ALA A 333 9.27 -4.83 -18.89
C ALA A 333 8.36 -3.83 -18.17
N PHE A 334 8.93 -3.00 -17.30
CA PHE A 334 8.16 -2.21 -16.36
C PHE A 334 8.95 -1.02 -15.86
N ASP A 335 8.30 0.11 -15.66
CA ASP A 335 8.83 1.25 -14.92
C ASP A 335 7.97 1.60 -13.71
N ILE A 336 8.64 2.13 -12.70
CA ILE A 336 8.00 2.82 -11.57
C ILE A 336 8.32 4.30 -11.74
N GLY A 337 7.30 5.06 -12.13
CA GLY A 337 7.37 6.50 -12.36
C GLY A 337 7.42 7.28 -11.05
N LEU A 338 8.27 8.30 -10.99
CA LEU A 338 8.40 9.16 -9.82
C LEU A 338 7.64 10.48 -9.98
N GLY A 339 6.99 10.88 -8.89
CA GLY A 339 6.68 12.27 -8.60
C GLY A 339 5.41 12.77 -9.28
N ARG A 340 4.39 13.03 -8.46
CA ARG A 340 3.22 13.83 -8.86
C ARG A 340 2.90 14.83 -7.77
N GLU A 341 2.23 15.88 -8.20
CA GLU A 341 1.64 16.83 -7.26
C GLU A 341 0.53 16.14 -6.44
N TYR A 342 0.34 16.56 -5.20
CA TYR A 342 -0.78 16.16 -4.36
C TYR A 342 -1.51 17.34 -3.76
N ALA A 343 -2.77 17.09 -3.43
CA ALA A 343 -3.60 18.03 -2.72
C ALA A 343 -3.61 17.75 -1.22
N LEU A 344 -3.72 18.83 -0.46
CA LEU A 344 -3.94 18.82 0.98
C LEU A 344 -5.33 19.37 1.28
N VAL A 345 -6.14 18.63 2.02
CA VAL A 345 -7.49 19.05 2.41
C VAL A 345 -7.65 19.02 3.92
N ASN A 346 -8.23 20.09 4.45
CA ASN A 346 -8.57 20.21 5.86
C ASN A 346 -10.01 19.74 6.09
N GLU A 347 -10.14 18.59 6.76
CA GLU A 347 -11.45 18.01 7.10
C GLU A 347 -12.11 18.67 8.31
N SER A 348 -11.38 19.55 9.02
CA SER A 348 -11.86 20.22 10.24
C SER A 348 -12.75 21.44 9.96
N THR A 349 -12.89 21.85 8.70
CA THR A 349 -13.78 22.94 8.27
C THR A 349 -15.06 22.38 7.68
N ASP A 350 -16.18 23.12 7.72
CA ASP A 350 -17.42 22.75 7.02
C ASP A 350 -17.91 23.93 6.16
N PRO A 351 -17.85 23.84 4.82
CA PRO A 351 -17.33 22.72 4.03
C PRO A 351 -15.81 22.54 4.19
N TRP A 352 -15.29 21.36 3.82
CA TRP A 352 -13.85 21.09 3.77
C TRP A 352 -13.13 22.12 2.90
N THR A 353 -11.98 22.60 3.35
CA THR A 353 -11.16 23.57 2.61
C THR A 353 -9.90 22.92 2.10
N THR A 354 -9.61 23.11 0.81
CA THR A 354 -8.32 22.75 0.23
C THR A 354 -7.23 23.69 0.75
N ALA A 355 -6.24 23.14 1.45
CA ALA A 355 -5.10 23.88 1.96
C ALA A 355 -4.03 24.09 0.88
N SER A 356 -3.83 23.09 0.02
CA SER A 356 -2.93 23.14 -1.15
C SER A 356 -3.36 22.15 -2.22
N THR A 357 -2.95 22.35 -3.47
CA THR A 357 -3.25 21.47 -4.62
C THR A 357 -2.02 21.04 -5.41
N SER A 358 -0.83 21.50 -5.03
CA SER A 358 0.38 21.39 -5.85
C SER A 358 1.62 21.05 -5.02
N GLU A 359 1.46 20.26 -3.96
CA GLU A 359 2.59 19.79 -3.15
C GLU A 359 3.32 18.66 -3.87
N THR A 360 4.64 18.56 -3.76
CA THR A 360 5.42 17.54 -4.49
C THR A 360 5.68 16.32 -3.61
N ALA A 361 5.21 15.14 -4.04
CA ALA A 361 5.56 13.89 -3.39
C ALA A 361 6.97 13.42 -3.80
N LEU A 362 7.68 12.78 -2.88
CA LEU A 362 9.03 12.29 -3.07
C LEU A 362 9.06 10.77 -3.06
N ASN A 363 9.69 10.17 -4.05
CA ASN A 363 9.81 8.72 -4.14
C ASN A 363 11.17 8.28 -3.61
N THR A 364 11.17 7.15 -2.92
CA THR A 364 12.33 6.70 -2.16
C THR A 364 12.48 5.20 -2.24
N LEU A 365 13.72 4.76 -2.12
CA LEU A 365 14.02 3.39 -1.73
C LEU A 365 14.41 3.38 -0.27
N LEU A 366 13.71 2.58 0.52
CA LEU A 366 14.05 2.36 1.92
C LEU A 366 14.85 1.06 2.04
N GLY A 367 15.94 1.14 2.80
CA GLY A 367 16.67 -0.05 3.21
C GLY A 367 15.82 -0.90 4.15
N ALA A 368 15.79 -2.20 3.92
CA ALA A 368 14.99 -3.11 4.72
C ALA A 368 15.62 -3.40 6.09
N ARG A 369 14.82 -3.24 7.16
CA ARG A 369 15.25 -3.39 8.55
C ARG A 369 14.53 -4.54 9.23
N ALA A 370 15.09 -5.04 10.32
CA ALA A 370 14.51 -6.15 11.06
C ALA A 370 13.09 -5.83 11.58
N SER A 371 12.85 -4.58 11.98
CA SER A 371 11.52 -4.11 12.40
C SER A 371 10.51 -4.11 11.24
N ASP A 372 10.92 -3.73 10.03
CA ASP A 372 10.05 -3.78 8.84
C ASP A 372 9.62 -5.22 8.56
N PHE A 373 10.59 -6.15 8.57
CA PHE A 373 10.33 -7.56 8.36
C PHE A 373 9.39 -8.14 9.41
N LEU A 374 9.54 -7.77 10.67
CA LEU A 374 8.65 -8.25 11.73
C LEU A 374 7.23 -7.70 11.58
N LEU A 375 7.07 -6.45 11.12
CA LEU A 375 5.76 -5.83 10.88
C LEU A 375 4.99 -6.51 9.74
N ILE A 376 5.70 -6.89 8.67
CA ILE A 376 5.10 -7.51 7.47
C ILE A 376 5.26 -9.04 7.43
N ALA A 377 5.82 -9.67 8.46
CA ALA A 377 6.13 -11.10 8.49
C ALA A 377 4.91 -11.99 8.19
N TRP A 378 3.71 -11.53 8.55
CA TRP A 378 2.46 -12.21 8.26
C TRP A 378 1.97 -11.98 6.82
N GLN A 379 2.26 -10.82 6.23
CA GLN A 379 1.86 -10.47 4.86
C GLN A 379 2.62 -11.33 3.86
N ALA A 380 3.95 -11.48 4.03
CA ALA A 380 4.80 -12.15 3.06
C ALA A 380 4.34 -13.57 2.64
N PRO A 381 4.09 -14.53 3.56
CA PRO A 381 3.63 -15.87 3.18
C PRO A 381 2.20 -15.86 2.62
N LEU A 382 1.31 -15.01 3.14
CA LEU A 382 -0.03 -14.83 2.56
C LEU A 382 0.06 -14.30 1.13
N SER A 383 0.89 -13.29 0.88
CA SER A 383 1.11 -12.71 -0.44
C SER A 383 1.70 -13.71 -1.42
N VAL A 384 2.73 -14.46 -1.03
CA VAL A 384 3.31 -15.52 -1.86
C VAL A 384 2.23 -16.54 -2.23
N TRP A 385 1.41 -16.93 -1.25
CA TRP A 385 0.35 -17.89 -1.46
C TRP A 385 -0.72 -17.37 -2.42
N LEU A 386 -1.29 -16.18 -2.18
CA LEU A 386 -2.31 -15.57 -3.04
C LEU A 386 -1.78 -15.33 -4.46
N PHE A 387 -0.57 -14.79 -4.55
CA PHE A 387 0.06 -14.46 -5.81
C PHE A 387 0.40 -15.71 -6.64
N ALA A 388 0.81 -16.81 -6.00
CA ALA A 388 1.01 -18.09 -6.67
C ALA A 388 -0.29 -18.66 -7.27
N HIS A 389 -1.42 -18.54 -6.58
CA HIS A 389 -2.72 -19.01 -7.10
C HIS A 389 -3.17 -18.16 -8.29
N MET A 390 -3.05 -16.83 -8.19
CA MET A 390 -3.33 -15.94 -9.32
C MET A 390 -2.42 -16.24 -10.51
N ALA A 391 -1.11 -16.41 -10.28
CA ALA A 391 -0.16 -16.73 -11.35
C ALA A 391 -0.47 -18.06 -12.02
N TYR A 392 -0.82 -19.08 -11.24
CA TYR A 392 -1.19 -20.39 -11.77
C TYR A 392 -2.51 -20.35 -12.55
N GLY A 393 -3.50 -19.57 -12.10
CA GLY A 393 -4.76 -19.36 -12.80
C GLY A 393 -4.60 -18.61 -14.13
N LEU A 394 -3.78 -17.56 -14.14
CA LEU A 394 -3.63 -16.65 -15.28
C LEU A 394 -2.63 -17.14 -16.33
N SER A 395 -1.59 -17.90 -15.96
CA SER A 395 -0.52 -18.30 -16.89
C SER A 395 -0.51 -19.77 -17.26
N ALA A 396 -0.64 -20.03 -18.56
CA ALA A 396 -0.40 -21.36 -19.12
C ALA A 396 1.07 -21.80 -19.02
N GLN A 397 2.02 -20.86 -19.04
CA GLN A 397 3.45 -21.16 -18.90
C GLN A 397 3.80 -21.57 -17.47
N VAL A 398 3.23 -20.91 -16.47
CA VAL A 398 3.34 -21.31 -15.06
C VAL A 398 2.78 -22.72 -14.87
N ARG A 399 1.60 -23.02 -15.43
CA ARG A 399 1.02 -24.38 -15.40
C ARG A 399 1.83 -25.43 -16.14
N ALA A 400 2.63 -25.04 -17.13
CA ALA A 400 3.53 -25.97 -17.82
C ALA A 400 4.81 -26.27 -17.00
N MET A 401 5.17 -25.38 -16.08
CA MET A 401 6.39 -25.48 -15.27
C MET A 401 6.14 -26.11 -13.89
N TYR A 402 4.97 -25.85 -13.30
CA TYR A 402 4.62 -26.29 -11.95
C TYR A 402 3.37 -27.17 -11.97
N ILE A 403 3.31 -28.15 -11.08
CA ILE A 403 2.17 -29.09 -11.00
C ILE A 403 0.93 -28.42 -10.39
N GLY A 404 1.11 -27.36 -9.61
CA GLY A 404 0.06 -26.63 -8.92
C GLY A 404 0.59 -25.39 -8.21
N PRO A 405 -0.29 -24.56 -7.62
CA PRO A 405 0.13 -23.40 -6.84
C PRO A 405 1.05 -23.75 -5.66
N VAL A 406 0.81 -24.88 -4.98
CA VAL A 406 1.64 -25.35 -3.86
C VAL A 406 3.06 -25.71 -4.31
N ASP A 407 3.21 -26.29 -5.51
CA ASP A 407 4.52 -26.56 -6.09
C ASP A 407 5.26 -25.27 -6.44
N LEU A 408 4.55 -24.27 -7.01
CA LEU A 408 5.09 -22.93 -7.23
C LEU A 408 5.54 -22.25 -5.93
N ILE A 409 4.75 -22.36 -4.84
CA ILE A 409 5.10 -21.84 -3.52
C ILE A 409 6.33 -22.55 -2.94
N ALA A 410 6.44 -23.87 -3.09
CA ALA A 410 7.60 -24.62 -2.63
C ALA A 410 8.90 -24.17 -3.34
N HIS A 411 8.77 -23.68 -4.58
CA HIS A 411 9.85 -23.10 -5.36
C HIS A 411 9.95 -21.57 -5.21
N ALA A 412 9.28 -20.97 -4.22
CA ALA A 412 9.13 -19.53 -4.20
C ALA A 412 10.44 -18.76 -4.10
N GLY A 413 11.45 -19.31 -3.41
CA GLY A 413 12.78 -18.71 -3.30
C GLY A 413 13.55 -18.61 -4.62
N THR A 414 13.13 -19.35 -5.65
CA THR A 414 13.70 -19.28 -7.00
C THR A 414 12.73 -18.74 -8.05
N ALA A 415 11.42 -18.92 -7.83
CA ALA A 415 10.37 -18.53 -8.76
C ALA A 415 9.92 -17.07 -8.56
N PHE A 416 9.88 -16.61 -7.32
CA PHE A 416 9.60 -15.22 -7.00
C PHE A 416 10.91 -14.51 -6.68
N HIS A 417 11.10 -13.40 -7.36
CA HIS A 417 12.14 -12.46 -7.03
C HIS A 417 11.51 -11.29 -6.30
N ASN A 418 11.72 -11.24 -4.98
CA ASN A 418 11.29 -10.12 -4.17
C ASN A 418 12.35 -9.02 -4.23
N SER A 419 11.93 -7.75 -4.33
CA SER A 419 12.84 -6.64 -4.12
C SER A 419 13.43 -6.74 -2.70
N GLN A 420 14.75 -6.64 -2.56
CA GLN A 420 15.41 -6.53 -1.25
C GLN A 420 15.30 -5.12 -0.65
N TRP A 421 14.33 -4.35 -1.11
CA TRP A 421 14.17 -2.93 -0.85
C TRP A 421 12.69 -2.57 -0.88
N TRP A 422 12.33 -1.58 -0.08
CA TRP A 422 10.99 -1.03 -0.05
C TRP A 422 10.91 0.18 -0.97
N TYR A 423 9.78 0.31 -1.66
CA TYR A 423 9.45 1.52 -2.38
C TYR A 423 8.55 2.38 -1.50
N GLY A 424 8.91 3.64 -1.29
CA GLY A 424 8.15 4.58 -0.48
C GLY A 424 7.77 5.83 -1.25
N VAL A 425 6.51 6.22 -1.14
CA VAL A 425 6.02 7.52 -1.63
C VAL A 425 5.79 8.43 -0.43
N THR A 426 6.61 9.46 -0.32
CA THR A 426 6.67 10.39 0.81
C THR A 426 5.96 11.69 0.50
N PHE A 427 5.24 12.19 1.49
CA PHE A 427 4.46 13.41 1.48
C PHE A 427 5.10 14.42 2.45
N PRO A 428 5.97 15.33 1.97
CA PRO A 428 6.72 16.25 2.82
C PRO A 428 5.82 17.23 3.58
N GLU A 429 4.79 17.73 2.91
CA GLU A 429 3.75 18.54 3.51
C GLU A 429 2.59 17.60 3.87
N TRP A 430 2.43 17.25 5.15
CA TRP A 430 1.29 16.46 5.60
C TRP A 430 0.50 17.21 6.63
N ASN A 431 1.14 17.65 7.72
CA ASN A 431 0.50 18.41 8.81
C ASN A 431 -0.76 17.72 9.39
N GLY A 432 -0.88 16.39 9.22
CA GLY A 432 -2.09 15.65 9.58
C GLY A 432 -3.31 15.90 8.69
N LEU A 433 -3.15 16.62 7.58
CA LEU A 433 -4.20 16.88 6.61
C LEU A 433 -4.41 15.65 5.71
N ARG A 434 -5.55 15.64 5.01
CA ARG A 434 -5.84 14.63 4.01
C ARG A 434 -4.91 14.79 2.81
N ILE A 435 -4.29 13.72 2.37
CA ILE A 435 -3.47 13.63 1.15
C ILE A 435 -4.26 12.95 0.04
N GLU A 436 -4.15 13.45 -1.20
CA GLU A 436 -4.62 12.79 -2.42
C GLU A 436 -3.49 12.77 -3.48
N GLN A 437 -2.94 11.59 -3.82
CA GLN A 437 -1.80 11.49 -4.75
C GLN A 437 -1.79 10.18 -5.55
N ASP A 438 -0.91 10.14 -6.55
CA ASP A 438 -0.81 9.14 -7.61
C ASP A 438 0.66 8.83 -7.96
N PRO A 439 1.19 7.62 -7.69
CA PRO A 439 2.32 7.07 -8.46
C PRO A 439 1.87 6.21 -9.65
N VAL A 440 2.65 6.25 -10.73
CA VAL A 440 2.35 5.50 -11.96
C VAL A 440 3.30 4.33 -12.12
N TYR A 441 2.72 3.15 -12.30
CA TYR A 441 3.41 1.98 -12.82
C TYR A 441 3.21 1.89 -14.33
N VAL A 442 4.29 1.81 -15.12
CA VAL A 442 4.19 1.71 -16.60
C VAL A 442 4.66 0.33 -17.05
N ALA A 443 3.74 -0.51 -17.50
CA ALA A 443 4.06 -1.81 -18.08
C ALA A 443 4.18 -1.73 -19.60
N TYR A 444 5.26 -2.28 -20.14
CA TYR A 444 5.50 -2.38 -21.58
C TYR A 444 4.97 -3.72 -22.06
N THR A 445 3.86 -3.70 -22.81
CA THR A 445 3.17 -4.92 -23.25
C THR A 445 3.25 -5.14 -24.76
N ASN A 446 2.88 -6.32 -25.22
CA ASN A 446 2.72 -6.65 -26.63
C ASN A 446 1.35 -6.25 -27.22
N LEU A 447 0.55 -5.45 -26.51
CA LEU A 447 -0.78 -5.04 -26.97
C LEU A 447 -0.77 -3.99 -28.10
N ALA A 448 0.41 -3.59 -28.58
CA ALA A 448 0.55 -2.64 -29.68
C ALA A 448 -0.32 -3.05 -30.88
N GLY A 449 -1.31 -2.23 -31.22
CA GLY A 449 -2.25 -2.48 -32.33
C GLY A 449 -3.59 -3.12 -31.97
N LEU A 450 -3.81 -3.55 -30.71
CA LEU A 450 -5.15 -3.98 -30.23
C LEU A 450 -6.04 -2.80 -29.81
N ALA A 451 -5.44 -1.69 -29.35
CA ALA A 451 -6.14 -0.45 -29.01
C ALA A 451 -6.70 0.31 -30.25
N GLY A 452 -6.40 -0.15 -31.47
CA GLY A 452 -6.90 0.40 -32.73
C GLY A 452 -8.36 0.03 -33.06
N GLY A 453 -9.22 -0.09 -32.06
CA GLY A 453 -10.61 -0.54 -32.17
C GLY A 453 -11.68 0.52 -31.85
N GLY A 454 -11.35 1.81 -31.83
CA GLY A 454 -12.35 2.84 -31.55
C GLY A 454 -11.79 4.26 -31.61
N GLY A 455 -11.62 4.81 -32.81
CA GLY A 455 -11.10 6.16 -32.98
C GLY A 455 -11.97 7.22 -32.29
N PHE A 456 -11.41 7.93 -31.29
CA PHE A 456 -12.04 9.13 -30.74
C PHE A 456 -11.09 10.23 -30.19
N PHE A 457 -9.82 10.29 -30.62
CA PHE A 457 -8.90 11.37 -30.19
C PHE A 457 -8.88 12.65 -31.07
N LEU A 458 -9.84 12.83 -31.99
CA LEU A 458 -9.94 14.05 -32.82
C LEU A 458 -11.10 15.00 -32.50
N LEU A 459 -11.76 14.88 -31.33
CA LEU A 459 -12.95 15.69 -31.01
C LEU A 459 -12.84 16.68 -29.83
N ILE A 460 -11.69 16.81 -29.16
CA ILE A 460 -11.52 17.82 -28.09
C ILE A 460 -10.73 19.07 -28.55
N LEU A 461 -10.02 19.01 -29.67
CA LEU A 461 -9.32 20.19 -30.26
C LEU A 461 -10.10 20.91 -31.38
N GLY A 462 -11.17 20.31 -31.92
CA GLY A 462 -11.97 20.91 -33.01
C GLY A 462 -13.17 21.74 -32.56
N VAL A 463 -13.78 21.44 -31.40
CA VAL A 463 -14.98 22.14 -30.92
C VAL A 463 -14.65 23.49 -30.26
N GLY A 464 -13.45 23.62 -29.67
CA GLY A 464 -12.97 24.89 -29.12
C GLY A 464 -12.69 25.96 -30.19
N VAL A 465 -12.32 25.58 -31.42
CA VAL A 465 -12.00 26.53 -32.50
C VAL A 465 -13.27 26.98 -33.25
N VAL A 466 -14.27 26.12 -33.41
CA VAL A 466 -15.55 26.50 -34.04
C VAL A 466 -16.38 27.40 -33.10
N GLY A 467 -16.32 27.17 -31.78
CA GLY A 467 -16.97 28.04 -30.78
C GLY A 467 -16.42 29.47 -30.76
N VAL A 468 -15.11 29.65 -30.94
CA VAL A 468 -14.46 30.97 -30.95
C VAL A 468 -14.71 31.72 -32.27
N ILE A 469 -14.79 31.03 -33.41
CA ILE A 469 -15.07 31.67 -34.71
C ILE A 469 -16.52 32.19 -34.80
N VAL A 470 -17.48 31.53 -34.15
CA VAL A 470 -18.89 31.99 -34.12
C VAL A 470 -19.09 33.17 -33.16
N LEU A 471 -18.32 33.27 -32.08
CA LEU A 471 -18.47 34.35 -31.09
C LEU A 471 -17.81 35.68 -31.55
N VAL A 472 -16.74 35.63 -32.36
CA VAL A 472 -16.06 36.83 -32.89
C VAL A 472 -16.80 37.45 -34.08
N ARG A 473 -17.69 36.72 -34.75
CA ARG A 473 -18.53 37.25 -35.84
C ARG A 473 -19.84 37.92 -35.39
N ARG A 474 -20.14 37.95 -34.09
CA ARG A 474 -21.38 38.52 -33.53
C ARG A 474 -21.16 39.67 -32.53
N ARG A 475 -20.06 40.42 -32.67
CA ARG A 475 -19.95 41.77 -32.10
C ARG A 475 -19.75 42.79 -33.19
#